data_AF-A0A5N7B3J4-F1
#
_entry.id   AF-A0A5N7B3J4-F1
#
_cell.length_a   1.000
_cell.length_b   1.000
_cell.length_c   1.000
_cell.angle_alpha   90.00
_cell.angle_beta   90.00
_cell.angle_gamma   90.00
#
_symmetry.space_group_name_H-M   'P 1'
#
loop_
_entity.id
_entity.type
_entity.pdbx_description
1 polymer ?
#
loop_
_entity_poly.entity_id
_entity_poly.type
_entity_poly.pdbx_seq_one_letter_code
_entity_poly.pdbx_strand_id
1 'polypeptide(L)'
;MFPAHNEHWSPQYHWRSWRDEDPHIKICQYHGIIGSPDQLLREELLVIVGTICTHMNKEKFRRHLAIPVMMFSFMGEQHGRIILAHFDGQSQRLVIHMSKLYRFLAEDEDSLALFTRYAASVIEPSGDTKALHNGRAL
;
A
#
# COMPACT_ATOMS: atom_id res chain seq x y z
N MET A 1 6.13 -22.47 5.43
CA MET A 1 4.87 -22.37 6.19
C MET A 1 4.84 -20.96 6.77
N PHE A 2 3.99 -20.07 6.24
CA PHE A 2 3.85 -18.72 6.78
C PHE A 2 2.99 -18.79 8.06
N PRO A 3 3.30 -18.01 9.10
CA PRO A 3 2.51 -18.01 10.32
C PRO A 3 1.06 -17.61 10.02
N ALA A 4 0.11 -18.26 10.71
CA ALA A 4 -1.32 -18.01 10.52
C ALA A 4 -1.75 -16.59 10.95
N HIS A 5 -0.94 -15.92 11.77
CA HIS A 5 -1.18 -14.58 12.28
C HIS A 5 0.14 -13.83 12.44
N ASN A 6 0.15 -12.54 12.07
CA ASN A 6 1.26 -11.64 12.37
C ASN A 6 0.99 -11.00 13.74
N GLU A 7 1.66 -11.47 14.80
CA GLU A 7 1.48 -10.94 16.18
C GLU A 7 1.84 -9.45 16.29
N HIS A 8 2.65 -8.98 15.34
CA HIS A 8 2.97 -7.57 15.16
C HIS A 8 2.35 -7.07 13.86
N TRP A 9 1.43 -6.11 13.92
CA TRP A 9 0.81 -5.47 12.75
C TRP A 9 1.78 -4.52 12.03
N SER A 10 2.99 -4.99 11.73
CA SER A 10 4.07 -4.24 11.09
C SER A 10 4.27 -4.70 9.65
N PRO A 11 4.80 -3.81 8.77
CA PRO A 11 5.14 -4.19 7.42
C PRO A 11 6.20 -5.31 7.40
N GLN A 12 5.84 -6.53 7.00
CA GLN A 12 6.77 -7.63 6.70
C GLN A 12 7.92 -7.21 5.77
N TYR A 13 7.62 -6.60 4.62
CA TYR A 13 8.62 -6.00 3.75
C TYR A 13 8.17 -4.62 3.31
N HIS A 14 9.11 -3.67 3.24
CA HIS A 14 8.83 -2.34 2.73
C HIS A 14 10.05 -1.75 2.04
N TRP A 15 9.80 -0.90 1.05
CA TRP A 15 10.83 -0.12 0.40
C TRP A 15 10.29 1.28 0.09
N ARG A 16 11.22 2.22 -0.08
CA ARG A 16 10.92 3.64 -0.30
C ARG A 16 11.60 4.10 -1.57
N SER A 17 11.23 5.30 -2.01
CA SER A 17 11.97 6.03 -3.04
C SER A 17 13.44 6.08 -2.73
N TRP A 18 14.24 6.23 -3.77
CA TRP A 18 15.63 6.65 -3.65
C TRP A 18 15.79 8.04 -3.02
N ARG A 19 14.81 8.93 -3.18
CA ARG A 19 14.85 10.26 -2.55
C ARG A 19 14.31 10.17 -1.12
N ASP A 20 15.14 10.56 -0.15
CA ASP A 20 14.79 10.40 1.28
C ASP A 20 13.63 11.29 1.75
N GLU A 21 13.36 12.39 1.02
CA GLU A 21 12.25 13.31 1.27
C GLU A 21 10.90 12.79 0.78
N ASP A 22 10.85 11.78 -0.07
CA ASP A 22 9.58 11.29 -0.59
C ASP A 22 8.81 10.50 0.50
N PRO A 23 7.55 10.88 0.80
CA PRO A 23 6.77 10.23 1.87
C PRO A 23 6.20 8.88 1.45
N HIS A 24 6.25 8.56 0.16
CA HIS A 24 5.69 7.35 -0.41
C HIS A 24 6.39 6.11 0.12
N ILE A 25 5.60 5.09 0.42
CA ILE A 25 6.10 3.80 0.88
C ILE A 25 5.40 2.66 0.15
N LYS A 26 6.19 1.70 -0.29
CA LYS A 26 5.72 0.44 -0.87
C LYS A 26 5.87 -0.67 0.16
N ILE A 27 4.85 -1.49 0.30
CA ILE A 27 4.76 -2.54 1.32
C ILE A 27 4.40 -3.86 0.63
N CYS A 28 5.02 -4.96 1.03
CA CYS A 28 4.57 -6.30 0.67
C CYS A 28 4.14 -7.04 1.94
N GLN A 29 2.90 -7.52 1.99
CA GLN A 29 2.29 -8.26 3.10
C GLN A 29 1.85 -9.65 2.65
N TYR A 30 1.96 -10.61 3.55
CA TYR A 30 1.50 -11.98 3.35
C TYR A 30 0.48 -12.35 4.42
N HIS A 31 -0.64 -12.92 3.98
CA HIS A 31 -1.77 -13.30 4.82
C HIS A 31 -2.03 -14.80 4.67
N GLY A 32 -2.26 -15.49 5.79
CA GLY A 32 -2.57 -16.93 5.83
C GLY A 32 -4.00 -17.28 5.45
N ILE A 33 -4.81 -16.31 4.99
CA ILE A 33 -6.24 -16.45 4.71
C ILE A 33 -6.53 -16.20 3.23
N ILE A 34 -7.66 -16.72 2.74
CA ILE A 34 -8.20 -16.40 1.42
C ILE A 34 -9.05 -15.12 1.58
N GLY A 35 -8.66 -14.05 0.89
CA GLY A 35 -9.43 -12.80 0.93
C GLY A 35 -10.65 -12.82 0.01
N SER A 36 -11.54 -11.86 0.25
CA SER A 36 -12.67 -11.57 -0.63
C SER A 36 -12.33 -10.37 -1.53
N PRO A 37 -12.74 -10.38 -2.82
CA PRO A 37 -12.48 -9.27 -3.74
C PRO A 37 -12.96 -7.91 -3.23
N ASP A 38 -14.11 -7.89 -2.54
CA ASP A 38 -14.80 -6.65 -2.15
C ASP A 38 -14.54 -6.23 -0.70
N GLN A 39 -13.72 -6.99 0.03
CA GLN A 39 -13.46 -6.74 1.45
C GLN A 39 -11.99 -6.48 1.72
N LEU A 40 -11.72 -5.40 2.44
CA LEU A 40 -10.42 -5.12 3.00
C LEU A 40 -10.18 -6.00 4.23
N LEU A 41 -9.01 -6.62 4.34
CA LEU A 41 -8.62 -7.36 5.53
C LEU A 41 -8.30 -6.37 6.64
N ARG A 42 -8.68 -6.73 7.88
CA ARG A 42 -8.33 -5.95 9.08
C ARG A 42 -6.82 -5.70 9.16
N GLU A 43 -6.04 -6.68 8.76
CA GLU A 43 -4.58 -6.70 8.83
C GLU A 43 -3.96 -5.71 7.83
N GLU A 44 -4.48 -5.67 6.60
CA GLU A 44 -4.10 -4.68 5.59
C GLU A 44 -4.40 -3.26 6.09
N LEU A 45 -5.59 -3.05 6.64
CA LEU A 45 -6.01 -1.76 7.18
C LEU A 45 -5.08 -1.30 8.31
N LEU A 46 -4.77 -2.18 9.26
CA LEU A 46 -3.91 -1.84 10.39
C LEU A 46 -2.48 -1.52 9.95
N VAL A 47 -1.93 -2.28 9.00
CA VAL A 47 -0.58 -1.99 8.47
C VAL A 47 -0.57 -0.67 7.71
N ILE A 48 -1.61 -0.37 6.90
CA ILE A 48 -1.75 0.91 6.20
C ILE A 48 -1.81 2.07 7.19
N VAL A 49 -2.76 2.03 8.15
CA VAL A 49 -2.96 3.10 9.13
C VAL A 49 -1.73 3.28 10.01
N GLY A 50 -1.18 2.18 10.54
CA GLY A 50 0.03 2.21 11.36
C GLY A 50 1.21 2.82 10.61
N THR A 51 1.36 2.50 9.32
CA THR A 51 2.41 3.07 8.48
C THR A 51 2.22 4.56 8.26
N ILE A 52 1.00 5.00 7.92
CA ILE A 52 0.66 6.41 7.71
C ILE A 52 0.92 7.21 9.00
N CYS A 53 0.39 6.77 10.14
CA CYS A 53 0.62 7.41 11.44
C CYS A 53 2.11 7.48 11.79
N THR A 54 2.85 6.40 11.57
CA THR A 54 4.29 6.37 11.85
C THR A 54 5.06 7.34 10.95
N HIS A 55 4.68 7.48 9.69
CA HIS A 55 5.35 8.38 8.75
C HIS A 55 4.99 9.85 8.99
N MET A 56 3.73 10.17 9.26
CA MET A 56 3.31 11.54 9.59
C MET A 56 4.01 12.08 10.85
N ASN A 57 4.38 11.21 11.78
CA ASN A 57 5.12 11.61 12.99
C ASN A 57 6.63 11.81 12.77
N LYS A 58 7.19 11.49 11.60
CA LYS A 58 8.61 11.71 11.31
C LYS A 58 8.87 13.16 10.94
N GLU A 59 9.87 13.75 11.57
CA GLU A 59 10.28 15.14 11.32
C GLU A 59 10.52 15.45 9.84
N LYS A 60 11.19 14.53 9.13
CA LYS A 60 11.49 14.69 7.70
C LYS A 60 10.24 14.77 6.80
N PHE A 61 9.09 14.28 7.25
CA PHE A 61 7.85 14.29 6.48
C PHE A 61 6.85 15.37 6.95
N ARG A 62 7.22 16.24 7.89
CA ARG A 62 6.32 17.30 8.41
C ARG A 62 5.79 18.25 7.35
N ARG A 63 6.50 18.41 6.23
CA ARG A 63 6.08 19.26 5.10
C ARG A 63 5.07 18.58 4.18
N HIS A 64 4.84 17.28 4.36
CA HIS A 64 3.91 16.50 3.55
C HIS A 64 2.58 16.37 4.31
N LEU A 65 1.50 16.64 3.58
CA LEU A 65 0.12 16.56 4.06
C LEU A 65 -0.51 15.20 3.73
N ALA A 66 0.12 14.42 2.86
CA ALA A 66 -0.28 13.06 2.53
C ALA A 66 0.93 12.10 2.61
N ILE A 67 0.68 10.91 3.14
CA ILE A 67 1.62 9.77 3.10
C ILE A 67 0.99 8.69 2.21
N PRO A 68 1.37 8.59 0.93
CA PRO A 68 0.83 7.55 0.07
C PRO A 68 1.47 6.19 0.38
N VAL A 69 0.62 5.18 0.47
CA VAL A 69 0.98 3.78 0.70
C VAL A 69 0.54 2.96 -0.50
N MET A 70 1.47 2.19 -1.06
CA MET A 70 1.16 1.14 -2.03
C MET A 70 1.46 -0.20 -1.38
N MET A 71 0.45 -1.03 -1.20
CA MET A 71 0.59 -2.36 -0.60
C MET A 71 0.32 -3.44 -1.64
N PHE A 72 1.25 -4.37 -1.74
CA PHE A 72 1.08 -5.66 -2.39
C PHE A 72 0.65 -6.64 -1.31
N SER A 73 -0.64 -6.98 -1.30
CA SER A 73 -1.22 -7.91 -0.34
C SER A 73 -1.32 -9.28 -0.99
N PHE A 74 -0.57 -10.25 -0.47
CA PHE A 74 -0.57 -11.64 -0.91
C PHE A 74 -1.32 -12.49 0.10
N MET A 75 -2.15 -13.38 -0.40
CA MET A 75 -3.10 -14.18 0.38
C MET A 75 -2.94 -15.66 0.03
N GLY A 76 -3.60 -16.53 0.80
CA GLY A 76 -3.59 -17.97 0.55
C GLY A 76 -3.93 -18.36 -0.90
N GLU A 77 -3.54 -19.57 -1.30
CA GLU A 77 -3.80 -20.13 -2.65
C GLU A 77 -3.26 -19.27 -3.81
N GLN A 78 -2.12 -18.61 -3.62
CA GLN A 78 -1.47 -17.78 -4.65
C GLN A 78 -2.33 -16.60 -5.13
N HIS A 79 -3.09 -15.97 -4.24
CA HIS A 79 -3.86 -14.76 -4.58
C HIS A 79 -3.11 -13.49 -4.17
N GLY A 80 -3.39 -12.37 -4.85
CA GLY A 80 -2.95 -11.08 -4.34
C GLY A 80 -3.62 -9.89 -4.99
N ARG A 81 -3.51 -8.73 -4.35
CA ARG A 81 -4.05 -7.45 -4.83
C ARG A 81 -3.10 -6.31 -4.54
N ILE A 82 -3.27 -5.24 -5.29
CA ILE A 82 -2.59 -3.96 -5.07
C ILE A 82 -3.57 -3.03 -4.38
N ILE A 83 -3.14 -2.42 -3.29
CA ILE A 83 -3.90 -1.44 -2.53
C ILE A 83 -3.15 -0.12 -2.57
N LEU A 84 -3.81 0.93 -3.01
CA LEU A 84 -3.32 2.30 -2.94
C LEU A 84 -4.09 3.02 -1.84
N ALA A 85 -3.39 3.61 -0.89
CA ALA A 85 -4.01 4.30 0.23
C ALA A 85 -3.30 5.60 0.56
N HIS A 86 -4.06 6.60 1.01
CA HIS A 86 -3.54 7.81 1.62
C HIS A 86 -4.58 8.39 2.57
N PHE A 87 -4.15 9.20 3.53
CA PHE A 87 -5.06 10.01 4.31
C PHE A 87 -5.31 11.34 3.61
N ASP A 88 -6.57 11.65 3.33
CA ASP A 88 -6.97 12.95 2.80
C ASP A 88 -7.23 13.91 3.97
N GLY A 89 -6.32 14.86 4.15
CA GLY A 89 -6.41 15.90 5.17
C GLY A 89 -7.59 16.86 4.96
N GLN A 90 -8.15 17.00 3.76
CA GLN A 90 -9.33 17.84 3.54
C GLN A 90 -10.61 17.14 4.01
N SER A 91 -10.88 15.93 3.52
CA SER A 91 -12.09 15.19 3.90
C SER A 91 -11.98 14.49 5.26
N GLN A 92 -10.78 14.46 5.87
CA GLN A 92 -10.47 13.73 7.10
C GLN A 92 -10.78 12.24 6.97
N ARG A 93 -10.52 11.66 5.79
CA ARG A 93 -10.82 10.27 5.48
C ARG A 93 -9.58 9.53 5.01
N LEU A 94 -9.50 8.26 5.40
CA LEU A 94 -8.60 7.31 4.76
C LEU A 94 -9.20 6.90 3.41
N VAL A 95 -8.50 7.23 2.34
CA VAL A 95 -8.87 6.84 0.98
C VAL A 95 -8.15 5.53 0.65
N ILE A 96 -8.90 4.54 0.18
CA ILE A 96 -8.37 3.22 -0.20
C ILE A 96 -8.92 2.84 -1.57
N HIS A 97 -8.02 2.51 -2.48
CA HIS A 97 -8.33 1.91 -3.76
C HIS A 97 -7.75 0.50 -3.78
N MET A 98 -8.61 -0.49 -4.05
CA MET A 98 -8.21 -1.88 -4.19
C MET A 98 -8.31 -2.28 -5.66
N SER A 99 -7.29 -2.94 -6.16
CA SER A 99 -7.44 -3.73 -7.39
C SER A 99 -8.40 -4.91 -7.15
N LYS A 100 -8.83 -5.56 -8.23
CA LYS A 100 -9.36 -6.92 -8.14
C LYS A 100 -8.33 -7.86 -7.48
N LEU A 101 -8.80 -9.00 -7.00
CA LEU A 101 -7.94 -10.08 -6.53
C LEU A 101 -7.42 -10.89 -7.73
N TYR A 102 -6.10 -10.95 -7.90
CA TYR A 102 -5.41 -11.68 -8.96
C TYR A 102 -5.01 -13.07 -8.47
N ARG A 103 -4.89 -14.03 -9.41
CA ARG A 103 -4.47 -15.41 -9.15
C ARG A 103 -3.11 -15.64 -9.79
N PHE A 104 -2.08 -15.87 -9.00
CA PHE A 104 -0.73 -16.16 -9.47
C PHE A 104 -0.56 -17.67 -9.70
N LEU A 105 -1.17 -18.16 -10.78
CA LEU A 105 -0.89 -19.50 -11.30
C LEU A 105 0.36 -19.45 -12.19
N ALA A 106 1.02 -20.60 -12.41
CA ALA A 106 2.26 -20.67 -13.19
C ALA A 106 2.14 -20.12 -14.63
N GLU A 107 0.91 -20.05 -15.16
CA GLU A 107 0.61 -19.56 -16.51
C GLU A 107 0.15 -18.09 -16.53
N ASP A 108 -0.06 -17.45 -15.37
CA ASP A 108 -0.52 -16.06 -15.29
C ASP A 108 0.65 -15.06 -15.24
N GLU A 109 1.36 -14.95 -16.36
CA GLU A 109 2.45 -13.99 -16.55
C GLU A 109 1.97 -12.53 -16.51
N ASP A 110 0.70 -12.28 -16.89
CA ASP A 110 0.12 -10.94 -16.94
C ASP A 110 -0.05 -10.33 -15.54
N SER A 111 -0.54 -11.12 -14.59
CA SER A 111 -0.65 -10.71 -13.18
C SER A 111 0.71 -10.39 -12.59
N LEU A 112 1.71 -11.22 -12.85
CA LEU A 112 3.07 -10.97 -12.37
C LEU A 112 3.66 -9.69 -12.99
N ALA A 113 3.56 -9.54 -14.31
CA ALA A 113 4.04 -8.36 -15.02
C ALA A 113 3.36 -7.07 -14.51
N LEU A 114 2.05 -7.11 -14.23
CA LEU A 114 1.33 -5.99 -13.63
C LEU A 114 1.92 -5.61 -12.27
N PHE A 115 2.09 -6.58 -11.37
CA PHE A 115 2.63 -6.34 -10.03
C PHE A 115 4.06 -5.80 -10.10
N THR A 116 4.89 -6.34 -10.98
CA THR A 116 6.25 -5.85 -11.24
C THR A 116 6.24 -4.40 -11.71
N ARG A 117 5.35 -4.01 -12.63
CA ARG A 117 5.24 -2.61 -13.07
C ARG A 117 4.88 -1.67 -11.93
N TYR A 118 3.92 -2.04 -11.08
CA TYR A 118 3.58 -1.25 -9.90
C TYR A 118 4.73 -1.20 -8.88
N ALA A 119 5.44 -2.32 -8.66
CA ALA A 119 6.57 -2.37 -7.75
C ALA A 119 7.74 -1.50 -8.23
N ALA A 120 8.01 -1.52 -9.54
CA ALA A 120 9.04 -0.75 -10.21
C ALA A 120 8.65 0.70 -10.54
N SER A 121 7.37 1.06 -10.40
CA SER A 121 6.92 2.41 -10.74
C SER A 121 7.71 3.45 -9.94
N VAL A 122 8.21 4.46 -10.64
CA VAL A 122 8.77 5.64 -9.97
C VAL A 122 7.63 6.45 -9.37
N ILE A 123 7.95 7.27 -8.38
CA ILE A 123 6.99 8.23 -7.85
C ILE A 123 6.72 9.24 -8.95
N GLU A 124 5.45 9.41 -9.30
CA GLU A 124 4.98 10.47 -10.19
C GLU A 124 5.33 11.82 -9.56
N PRO A 125 6.22 12.63 -10.18
CA PRO A 125 6.59 13.94 -9.65
C PRO A 125 5.40 14.90 -9.57
N SER A 126 4.33 14.63 -10.32
CA SER A 126 3.09 15.42 -10.31
C SER A 126 2.22 15.18 -9.07
N GLY A 127 2.46 14.09 -8.32
CA GLY A 127 1.78 13.82 -7.06
C GLY A 127 2.28 14.73 -5.95
N ASP A 128 1.77 15.96 -5.90
CA ASP A 128 2.16 16.90 -4.84
C ASP A 128 1.61 16.41 -3.49
N THR A 129 2.49 15.90 -2.64
CA THR A 129 2.15 15.44 -1.30
C THR A 129 2.21 16.56 -0.26
N LYS A 130 2.60 17.77 -0.65
CA LYS A 130 2.74 18.97 0.19
C LYS A 130 1.54 19.92 0.02
N ALA A 131 0.80 19.80 -1.08
CA ALA A 131 -0.47 20.49 -1.29
C ALA A 131 -1.67 19.59 -0.98
N LEU A 132 -2.78 20.21 -0.55
CA LEU A 132 -4.07 19.53 -0.45
C LEU A 132 -4.73 19.54 -1.84
N HIS A 133 -4.87 18.37 -2.48
CA HIS A 133 -5.49 18.28 -3.80
C HIS A 133 -7.01 18.35 -3.73
N ASN A 134 -7.61 19.12 -4.64
CA ASN A 134 -9.06 19.17 -4.83
C ASN A 134 -9.53 17.91 -5.58
N GLY A 135 -9.67 16.79 -4.87
CA GLY A 135 -10.43 15.63 -5.32
C GLY A 135 -9.90 14.85 -6.53
N ARG A 136 -8.63 15.03 -6.93
CA ARG A 136 -7.97 14.12 -7.88
C ARG A 136 -7.10 13.13 -7.10
N ALA A 137 -7.38 11.84 -7.30
CA ALA A 137 -6.58 10.76 -6.75
C ALA A 137 -5.13 10.92 -7.21
N LEU A 138 -4.20 10.77 -6.25
CA LEU A 138 -2.78 10.56 -6.47
C LEU A 138 -2.53 9.31 -7.31
#